data_AF-A0A973FLW9-F1
#
_entry.id   AF-A0A973FLW9-F1
#
_cell.length_a   1.000
_cell.length_b   1.000
_cell.length_c   1.000
_cell.angle_alpha   90.00
_cell.angle_beta   90.00
_cell.angle_gamma   90.00
#
_symmetry.space_group_name_H-M   'P 1'
#
loop_
_entity.id
_entity.type
_entity.pdbx_description
1 polymer ?
#
loop_
_entity_poly.entity_id
_entity_poly.type
_entity_poly.pdbx_seq_one_letter_code
_entity_poly.pdbx_strand_id
1 'polypeptide(L)'
;MERSQALKRISELRDLIEYHNRRYYQLDDPEISDFEYDMLMRELADLEERFPDVDRTASPTQRVGALPLEKFSTVTHLTPMLSLGNAFSEEEVTEFDERIKRLLGDKAEPDFVAEPKIDGVAVNL
;
A
#
# COMPACT_ATOMS: atom_id res chain seq x y z
N MET A 1 -14.26 2.49 18.05
CA MET A 1 -14.00 3.89 17.63
C MET A 1 -15.32 4.48 17.16
N GLU A 2 -15.70 5.66 17.64
CA GLU A 2 -16.92 6.34 17.19
C GLU A 2 -16.76 6.81 15.73
N ARG A 3 -17.84 6.78 14.91
CA ARG A 3 -17.77 7.13 13.47
C ARG A 3 -17.16 8.51 13.24
N SER A 4 -17.53 9.49 14.06
CA SER A 4 -16.99 10.86 13.98
C SER A 4 -15.48 10.90 14.19
N GLN A 5 -14.96 10.09 15.13
CA GLN A 5 -13.52 9.99 15.39
C GLN A 5 -12.79 9.31 14.23
N ALA A 6 -13.38 8.26 13.66
CA ALA A 6 -12.81 7.56 12.51
C ALA A 6 -12.69 8.47 11.28
N LEU A 7 -13.73 9.24 10.96
CA LEU A 7 -13.68 10.20 9.84
C LEU A 7 -12.63 11.28 10.04
N LYS A 8 -12.48 11.77 11.28
CA LYS A 8 -11.43 12.72 11.61
C LYS A 8 -10.04 12.09 11.42
N ARG A 9 -9.84 10.86 11.90
CA ARG A 9 -8.58 10.14 11.75
C ARG A 9 -8.25 9.83 10.29
N ILE A 10 -9.23 9.44 9.48
CA ILE A 10 -9.07 9.25 8.03
C ILE A 10 -8.58 10.54 7.38
N SER A 11 -9.19 11.69 7.70
CA SER A 11 -8.75 12.98 7.17
C SER A 11 -7.30 13.28 7.57
N GLU A 12 -6.97 13.11 8.85
CA GLU A 12 -5.61 13.34 9.37
C GLU A 12 -4.57 12.44 8.69
N LEU A 13 -4.89 11.15 8.50
CA LEU A 13 -4.01 10.20 7.83
C LEU A 13 -3.79 10.57 6.36
N ARG A 14 -4.84 10.98 5.64
CA ARG A 14 -4.72 11.45 4.25
C ARG A 14 -3.77 12.65 4.16
N ASP A 15 -3.93 13.62 5.04
CA ASP A 15 -3.07 14.82 5.06
C ASP A 15 -1.61 14.48 5.40
N LEU A 16 -1.39 13.61 6.39
CA LEU A 16 -0.06 13.13 6.78
C LEU A 16 0.64 12.37 5.65
N ILE A 17 -0.08 11.44 5.02
CA ILE A 17 0.47 10.63 3.92
C ILE A 17 0.81 11.53 2.72
N GLU A 18 -0.06 12.46 2.35
CA GLU A 18 0.23 13.41 1.27
C GLU A 18 1.42 14.33 1.59
N TYR A 19 1.54 14.76 2.85
CA TYR A 19 2.70 15.51 3.32
C TYR A 19 3.99 14.71 3.14
N HIS A 20 4.03 13.46 3.62
CA HIS A 20 5.22 12.61 3.50
C HIS A 20 5.50 12.20 2.05
N ASN A 21 4.48 11.98 1.22
CA ASN A 21 4.64 11.78 -0.23
C ASN A 21 5.33 12.97 -0.88
N ARG A 22 4.93 14.20 -0.53
CA ARG A 22 5.59 15.39 -1.06
C ARG A 22 7.06 15.47 -0.61
N ARG A 23 7.34 15.19 0.67
CA ARG A 23 8.70 15.18 1.22
C ARG A 23 9.60 14.17 0.50
N TYR A 24 9.07 12.96 0.26
CA TYR A 24 9.77 11.88 -0.42
C TYR A 24 9.95 12.16 -1.93
N TYR A 25 8.86 12.36 -2.67
CA TYR A 25 8.90 12.41 -4.14
C TYR A 25 9.32 13.76 -4.75
N GLN A 26 9.08 14.88 -4.06
CA GLN A 26 9.34 16.21 -4.62
C GLN A 26 10.52 16.92 -3.97
N LEU A 27 10.74 16.69 -2.68
CA LEU A 27 11.73 17.43 -1.90
C LEU A 27 13.00 16.61 -1.61
N ASP A 28 12.98 15.29 -1.86
CA ASP A 28 14.10 14.37 -1.58
C ASP A 28 14.62 14.50 -0.14
N ASP A 29 13.69 14.71 0.81
CA ASP A 29 13.99 14.95 2.22
C ASP A 29 12.91 14.28 3.11
N PRO A 30 12.88 12.93 3.14
CA PRO A 30 11.92 12.16 3.93
C PRO A 30 12.18 12.32 5.43
N GLU A 31 11.10 12.50 6.20
CA GLU A 31 11.16 12.69 7.66
C GLU A 31 10.86 11.43 8.45
N ILE A 32 10.25 10.43 7.81
CA ILE A 32 9.88 9.16 8.41
C ILE A 32 10.47 8.02 7.58
N SER A 33 10.70 6.89 8.22
CA SER A 33 11.11 5.65 7.56
C SER A 33 9.98 5.06 6.73
N ASP A 34 10.34 4.21 5.76
CA ASP A 34 9.38 3.45 4.95
C ASP A 34 8.42 2.62 5.82
N PHE A 35 8.94 2.04 6.91
CA PHE A 35 8.12 1.29 7.87
C PHE A 35 7.05 2.17 8.53
N GLU A 36 7.41 3.38 8.96
CA GLU A 36 6.44 4.31 9.55
C GLU A 36 5.40 4.77 8.53
N TYR A 37 5.84 5.04 7.29
CA TYR A 37 4.93 5.37 6.19
C TYR A 37 3.94 4.24 5.90
N ASP A 38 4.43 3.00 5.81
CA ASP A 38 3.62 1.80 5.58
C ASP A 38 2.58 1.59 6.71
N MET A 39 2.93 1.92 7.96
CA MET A 39 1.98 1.89 9.07
C MET A 39 0.88 2.93 8.97
N LEU A 40 1.19 4.14 8.51
CA LEU A 40 0.16 5.16 8.23
C LEU A 40 -0.78 4.70 7.09
N MET A 41 -0.21 4.16 6.02
CA MET A 41 -0.97 3.63 4.87
C MET A 41 -1.90 2.47 5.29
N ARG A 42 -1.38 1.55 6.12
CA ARG A 42 -2.15 0.42 6.64
C ARG A 42 -3.29 0.89 7.54
N GLU A 43 -3.02 1.81 8.47
CA GLU A 43 -4.06 2.36 9.34
C GLU A 43 -5.18 3.00 8.53
N LEU A 44 -4.83 3.77 7.49
CA LEU A 44 -5.80 4.39 6.59
C LEU A 44 -6.62 3.33 5.84
N ALA A 45 -5.98 2.31 5.28
CA ALA A 45 -6.65 1.22 4.57
C ALA A 45 -7.64 0.48 5.48
N ASP A 46 -7.23 0.12 6.70
CA ASP A 46 -8.08 -0.59 7.65
C ASP A 46 -9.29 0.26 8.10
N LEU A 47 -9.12 1.59 8.19
CA LEU A 47 -10.23 2.48 8.51
C LEU A 47 -11.19 2.64 7.33
N GLU A 48 -10.69 2.76 6.11
CA GLU A 48 -11.51 2.83 4.91
C GLU A 48 -12.31 1.55 4.66
N GLU A 49 -11.75 0.38 4.99
CA GLU A 49 -12.47 -0.89 4.92
C GLU A 49 -13.59 -0.96 5.97
N ARG A 50 -13.33 -0.47 7.19
CA ARG A 50 -14.32 -0.42 8.27
C ARG A 50 -15.46 0.57 8.04
N PHE A 51 -15.26 1.58 7.19
CA PHE A 51 -16.24 2.64 6.90
C PHE A 51 -16.42 2.82 5.37
N PRO A 52 -17.12 1.90 4.69
CA PRO A 52 -17.19 1.84 3.22
C PRO A 52 -17.94 3.02 2.57
N ASP A 53 -18.77 3.74 3.32
CA ASP A 53 -19.47 4.95 2.88
C ASP A 53 -18.58 6.21 2.80
N VAL A 54 -17.29 6.09 3.13
CA VAL A 54 -16.30 7.15 2.92
C VAL A 54 -15.84 7.14 1.46
N ASP A 55 -15.78 8.33 0.84
CA ASP A 55 -15.25 8.46 -0.51
C ASP A 55 -13.74 8.13 -0.55
N ARG A 56 -13.39 7.07 -1.29
CA ARG A 56 -12.02 6.56 -1.47
C ARG A 56 -11.40 7.01 -2.79
N THR A 57 -12.14 7.64 -3.70
CA THR A 57 -11.68 7.92 -5.07
C THR A 57 -10.42 8.78 -5.12
N ALA A 58 -10.27 9.71 -4.17
CA ALA A 58 -9.09 10.55 -4.02
C ALA A 58 -8.13 10.10 -2.91
N SER A 59 -8.34 8.91 -2.33
CA SER A 59 -7.52 8.43 -1.22
C SER A 59 -6.11 8.06 -1.69
N PRO A 60 -5.06 8.37 -0.90
CA PRO A 60 -3.72 7.84 -1.12
C PRO A 60 -3.68 6.31 -1.21
N THR A 61 -4.60 5.58 -0.57
CA THR A 61 -4.69 4.11 -0.66
C THR A 61 -5.05 3.61 -2.06
N GLN A 62 -5.61 4.47 -2.92
CA GLN A 62 -6.00 4.14 -4.30
C GLN A 62 -4.95 4.57 -5.33
N ARG A 63 -3.86 5.20 -4.90
CA ARG A 63 -2.81 5.74 -5.78
C ARG A 63 -1.48 5.14 -5.39
N VAL A 64 -0.60 4.99 -6.38
CA VAL A 64 0.79 4.58 -6.17
C VAL A 64 1.68 5.73 -6.61
N GLY A 65 2.56 6.18 -5.72
CA GLY A 65 3.54 7.22 -6.01
C GLY A 65 3.00 8.64 -6.16
N ALA A 66 3.84 9.53 -6.67
CA ALA A 66 3.50 10.93 -6.94
C ALA A 66 3.01 11.18 -8.37
N LEU A 67 2.47 12.37 -8.60
CA LEU A 67 2.12 12.85 -9.93
C LEU A 67 3.37 12.86 -10.85
N PRO A 68 3.25 12.35 -12.10
CA PRO A 68 4.37 12.34 -13.03
C PRO A 68 4.77 13.75 -13.45
N LEU A 69 6.06 13.95 -13.74
CA LEU A 69 6.56 15.21 -14.31
C LEU A 69 5.92 15.46 -15.68
N GLU A 70 5.51 16.70 -15.96
CA GLU A 70 4.82 17.10 -17.21
C GLU A 70 5.59 16.75 -18.50
N LYS A 71 6.91 16.56 -18.42
CA LYS A 71 7.77 16.20 -19.55
C LYS A 71 7.59 14.75 -20.04
N PHE A 72 6.93 13.89 -19.26
CA PHE A 72 6.71 12.49 -19.62
C PHE A 72 5.26 12.27 -20.04
N SER A 73 5.07 11.65 -21.21
CA SER A 73 3.75 11.20 -21.66
C SER A 73 3.31 9.94 -20.91
N THR A 74 2.06 9.91 -20.47
CA THR A 74 1.45 8.69 -19.89
C THR A 74 1.30 7.61 -20.95
N VAL A 75 1.66 6.37 -20.61
CA VAL A 75 1.42 5.19 -21.44
C VAL A 75 0.61 4.19 -20.64
N THR A 76 -0.42 3.62 -21.26
CA THR A 76 -1.21 2.54 -20.65
C THR A 76 -0.49 1.21 -20.84
N HIS A 77 -0.17 0.52 -19.75
CA HIS A 77 0.36 -0.84 -19.83
C HIS A 77 -0.69 -1.81 -20.37
N LEU A 78 -0.29 -2.72 -21.26
CA LEU A 78 -1.17 -3.78 -21.79
C LEU A 78 -1.67 -4.73 -20.69
N THR A 79 -0.88 -4.88 -19.62
CA THR A 79 -1.24 -5.67 -18.44
C THR A 79 -0.94 -4.84 -17.19
N PRO A 80 -1.83 -4.81 -16.19
CA PRO A 80 -1.60 -4.06 -14.96
C PRO A 80 -0.31 -4.50 -14.26
N MET A 81 0.50 -3.55 -13.82
CA MET A 81 1.62 -3.82 -12.92
C MET A 81 1.05 -3.87 -11.50
N LEU A 82 0.97 -5.07 -10.92
CA LEU A 82 0.39 -5.30 -9.60
C LEU A 82 1.39 -4.99 -8.49
N SER A 83 0.90 -4.41 -7.40
CA SER A 83 1.64 -4.34 -6.13
C SER A 83 1.48 -5.62 -5.33
N LEU A 84 2.41 -5.90 -4.41
CA LEU A 84 2.33 -7.00 -3.46
C LEU A 84 1.75 -6.53 -2.13
N GLY A 85 1.13 -7.45 -1.38
CA GLY A 85 0.82 -7.22 0.02
C GLY A 85 2.08 -7.30 0.88
N ASN A 86 2.15 -6.48 1.92
CA ASN A 86 3.24 -6.50 2.89
C ASN A 86 2.92 -7.43 4.06
N ALA A 87 3.95 -8.03 4.65
CA ALA A 87 3.90 -8.73 5.93
C ALA A 87 5.06 -8.22 6.80
N PHE A 88 4.75 -7.79 8.02
CA PHE A 88 5.69 -7.17 8.96
C PHE A 88 5.96 -8.05 10.18
N SER A 89 5.22 -9.15 10.33
CA SER A 89 5.41 -10.13 11.41
C SER A 89 5.39 -11.56 10.88
N GLU A 90 5.92 -12.49 11.67
CA GLU A 90 5.95 -13.91 11.35
C GLU A 90 4.54 -14.51 11.28
N GLU A 91 3.64 -14.02 12.12
CA GLU A 91 2.22 -14.39 12.13
C GLU A 91 1.55 -14.01 10.81
N GLU A 92 1.81 -12.82 10.26
CA GLU A 92 1.24 -12.38 8.98
C GLU A 92 1.72 -13.22 7.81
N VAL A 93 2.98 -13.68 7.84
CA VAL A 93 3.52 -14.63 6.85
C VAL A 93 2.85 -15.99 6.99
N THR A 94 2.60 -16.44 8.22
CA THR A 94 1.90 -17.70 8.49
C THR A 94 0.44 -17.65 8.02
N GLU A 95 -0.27 -16.55 8.29
CA GLU A 95 -1.63 -16.33 7.79
C GLU A 95 -1.70 -16.32 6.26
N PHE A 96 -0.66 -15.76 5.61
CA PHE A 96 -0.52 -15.84 4.15
C PHE A 96 -0.40 -17.29 3.67
N ASP A 97 0.47 -18.11 4.27
CA ASP A 97 0.60 -19.54 3.95
C ASP A 97 -0.74 -20.28 4.12
N GLU A 98 -1.40 -20.11 5.28
CA GLU A 98 -2.69 -20.74 5.56
C GLU A 98 -3.79 -20.30 4.56
N ARG A 99 -3.78 -19.04 4.14
CA ARG A 99 -4.70 -18.55 3.09
C ARG A 99 -4.44 -19.24 1.75
N ILE A 100 -3.17 -19.40 1.35
CA ILE A 100 -2.82 -20.12 0.12
C ILE A 100 -3.22 -21.59 0.21
N LYS A 101 -2.94 -22.26 1.33
CA LYS A 101 -3.34 -23.66 1.57
C LYS A 101 -4.85 -23.85 1.47
N ARG A 102 -5.65 -22.98 2.09
CA ARG A 102 -7.13 -23.03 1.95
C ARG A 102 -7.61 -22.87 0.51
N LEU A 103 -6.95 -22.02 -0.29
CA LEU A 103 -7.29 -21.81 -1.71
C LEU A 103 -6.93 -23.01 -2.59
N LEU A 104 -5.84 -23.72 -2.27
CA LEU A 104 -5.38 -24.91 -2.99
C LEU A 104 -5.96 -26.23 -2.43
N GLY A 105 -6.53 -26.19 -1.22
CA GLY A 105 -7.07 -27.31 -0.45
C GLY A 105 -6.19 -27.66 0.76
N ASP A 106 -6.79 -28.01 1.91
CA ASP A 106 -6.14 -28.15 3.23
C ASP A 106 -4.95 -29.14 3.34
N LYS A 107 -4.65 -29.89 2.28
CA LYS A 107 -3.50 -30.81 2.19
C LYS A 107 -2.42 -30.34 1.21
N ALA A 108 -2.58 -29.15 0.64
CA ALA A 108 -1.58 -28.56 -0.24
C ALA A 108 -0.37 -28.12 0.57
N GLU A 109 0.82 -28.47 0.09
CA GLU A 109 2.09 -27.95 0.58
C GLU A 109 2.73 -27.18 -0.59
N PRO A 110 2.43 -25.88 -0.75
CA PRO A 110 2.96 -25.10 -1.85
C PRO A 110 4.46 -24.86 -1.69
N ASP A 111 5.19 -24.97 -2.79
CA ASP A 111 6.57 -24.48 -2.86
C ASP A 111 6.57 -22.95 -3.04
N PHE A 112 7.44 -22.26 -2.31
CA PHE A 112 7.62 -20.81 -2.42
C PHE A 112 8.99 -20.46 -3.02
N VAL A 113 9.02 -19.39 -3.81
CA VAL A 113 10.26 -18.74 -4.26
C VAL A 113 10.43 -17.47 -3.44
N ALA A 114 11.57 -17.32 -2.79
CA ALA A 114 11.93 -16.13 -2.04
C ALA A 114 13.03 -15.35 -2.77
N GLU A 115 12.77 -14.08 -3.06
CA GLU A 115 13.70 -13.18 -3.73
C GLU A 115 13.91 -11.92 -2.87
N PRO A 116 15.13 -11.34 -2.85
CA PRO A 116 15.34 -10.05 -2.21
C PRO A 116 14.45 -8.98 -2.85
N LYS A 117 13.71 -8.22 -2.02
CA LYS A 117 12.97 -7.05 -2.49
C LYS A 117 13.97 -5.97 -2.91
N ILE A 118 14.06 -5.71 -4.20
CA ILE A 118 14.87 -4.62 -4.73
C ILE A 118 14.17 -3.31 -4.40
N ASP A 119 14.87 -2.42 -3.71
CA ASP A 119 14.41 -1.06 -3.45
C ASP A 119 14.78 -0.17 -4.63
N GLY A 120 13.81 0.09 -5.51
CA GLY A 120 14.02 0.76 -6.78
C GLY A 120 12.71 1.00 -7.54
N VAL A 121 12.83 1.29 -8.83
CA VAL A 121 11.69 1.62 -9.69
C VAL A 121 11.31 0.43 -10.57
N ALA A 122 10.05 0.02 -10.52
CA ALA A 122 9.53 -1.00 -11.42
C ALA A 122 9.47 -0.47 -12.87
N VAL A 123 10.00 -1.24 -13.82
CA VAL A 123 10.04 -0.88 -15.25
C VAL A 123 9.34 -1.94 -16.11
N ASN A 124 8.72 -1.50 -17.20
CA ASN A 124 8.15 -2.36 -18.23
C ASN A 124 8.88 -2.07 -19.54
N LEU A 125 9.45 -3.10 -20.16
CA LEU A 125 10.35 -3.01 -21.33
C LEU A 125 9.69 -3.54 -22.59
#